data_AF-A0A971HFV2-F1
#
_entry.id   AF-A0A971HFV2-F1
#
_cell.length_a   1.000
_cell.length_b   1.000
_cell.length_c   1.000
_cell.angle_alpha   90.00
_cell.angle_beta   90.00
_cell.angle_gamma   90.00
#
_symmetry.space_group_name_H-M   'P 1'
#
loop_
_entity.id
_entity.type
_entity.pdbx_description
1 polymer ?
#
loop_
_entity_poly.entity_id
_entity_poly.type
_entity_poly.pdbx_seq_one_letter_code
_entity_poly.pdbx_strand_id
1 'polypeptide(L)'
;METRLERNLRIRKEKRIKRAKRLCILLLFIFLYLGLQIVNQNIVELNCLDNPTIFRLDLKTRQIDIFGDTYIIDLDIIKDFLKTSFSGLLVLHCGNYLL
;
A
#
# COMPACT_ATOMS: atom_id res chain seq x y z
N MET A 1 32.92 19.83 -14.71
CA MET A 1 31.61 20.25 -15.27
C MET A 1 30.98 19.00 -15.84
N GLU A 2 29.94 18.44 -15.21
CA GLU A 2 29.26 17.26 -15.79
C GLU A 2 28.67 17.66 -17.14
N THR A 3 28.85 16.79 -18.15
CA THR A 3 28.23 17.02 -19.45
C THR A 3 26.71 16.86 -19.34
N ARG A 4 25.95 17.56 -20.19
CA ARG A 4 24.48 17.46 -20.22
C ARG A 4 23.98 16.01 -20.39
N LEU A 5 24.81 15.17 -21.03
CA LEU A 5 24.56 13.76 -21.27
C LEU A 5 24.66 12.91 -19.99
N GLU A 6 25.72 13.09 -19.20
CA GLU A 6 25.92 12.37 -17.93
C GLU A 6 24.82 12.69 -16.91
N ARG A 7 24.45 13.97 -16.80
CA ARG A 7 23.36 14.41 -15.93
C ARG A 7 22.02 13.75 -16.30
N ASN A 8 21.72 13.65 -17.59
CA ASN A 8 20.49 13.01 -18.07
C ASN A 8 20.48 11.50 -17.79
N LEU A 9 21.61 10.82 -17.92
CA LEU A 9 21.73 9.39 -17.60
C LEU A 9 21.51 9.12 -16.10
N ARG A 10 22.09 9.94 -15.22
CA ARG A 10 21.89 9.85 -13.76
C ARG A 10 20.41 10.02 -13.40
N ILE A 11 19.76 11.08 -13.91
CA ILE A 11 18.32 11.33 -13.67
C ILE A 11 17.45 10.15 -14.15
N ARG A 12 17.76 9.56 -15.32
CA ARG A 12 17.03 8.39 -15.84
C ARG A 12 17.22 7.16 -14.95
N LYS A 13 18.39 6.95 -14.35
CA LYS A 13 18.67 5.84 -13.43
C LYS A 13 17.89 6.02 -12.12
N GLU A 14 17.93 7.21 -11.54
CA GLU A 14 17.16 7.53 -10.31
C GLU A 14 15.66 7.38 -10.52
N LYS A 15 15.11 7.87 -11.64
CA LYS A 15 13.69 7.69 -11.98
C LYS A 15 13.30 6.22 -12.14
N ARG A 16 14.20 5.35 -12.63
CA ARG A 16 13.95 3.91 -12.74
C ARG A 16 13.90 3.26 -11.35
N ILE A 17 14.85 3.57 -10.47
CA ILE A 17 14.87 3.05 -9.09
C ILE A 17 13.62 3.49 -8.32
N LYS A 18 13.24 4.77 -8.43
CA LYS A 18 12.01 5.29 -7.79
C LYS A 18 10.74 4.59 -8.30
N ARG A 19 10.67 4.27 -9.60
CA ARG A 19 9.56 3.50 -10.17
C ARG A 19 9.55 2.04 -9.70
N ALA A 20 10.70 1.39 -9.67
CA ALA A 20 10.83 0.01 -9.18
C ALA A 20 10.40 -0.09 -7.70
N LYS A 21 10.85 0.83 -6.84
CA LYS A 21 10.44 0.85 -5.42
C LYS A 21 8.91 0.98 -5.27
N ARG A 22 8.27 1.86 -6.05
CA ARG A 22 6.81 2.00 -6.05
C ARG A 22 6.11 0.75 -6.57
N LEU A 23 6.64 0.11 -7.61
CA LEU A 23 6.12 -1.16 -8.11
C LEU A 23 6.21 -2.29 -7.08
N CYS A 24 7.32 -2.41 -6.35
CA CYS A 24 7.46 -3.39 -5.27
C CYS A 24 6.40 -3.19 -4.18
N ILE A 25 6.16 -1.95 -3.75
CA ILE A 25 5.12 -1.64 -2.76
C ILE A 25 3.74 -2.02 -3.31
N LEU A 26 3.45 -1.68 -4.56
CA LEU A 26 2.17 -2.02 -5.21
C LEU A 26 1.98 -3.54 -5.31
N LEU A 27 3.04 -4.28 -5.67
CA LEU A 27 3.01 -5.75 -5.71
C LEU A 27 2.75 -6.36 -4.33
N LEU A 28 3.35 -5.81 -3.27
CA LEU A 28 3.06 -6.26 -1.89
C LEU A 28 1.58 -6.10 -1.54
N PHE A 29 0.96 -4.98 -1.91
CA PHE A 29 -0.49 -4.79 -1.71
C PHE A 29 -1.33 -5.78 -2.52
N ILE A 30 -0.93 -6.10 -3.75
CA ILE A 30 -1.60 -7.12 -4.57
C ILE A 30 -1.50 -8.49 -3.90
N PHE A 31 -0.30 -8.90 -3.48
CA PHE A 31 -0.10 -10.19 -2.82
C PHE A 31 -0.87 -10.29 -1.50
N LEU A 32 -0.91 -9.22 -0.72
CA LEU A 32 -1.72 -9.15 0.50
C LEU A 32 -3.21 -9.37 0.19
N TYR A 33 -3.75 -8.67 -0.81
CA TYR A 33 -5.14 -8.80 -1.20
C TYR A 33 -5.48 -10.20 -1.70
N LEU A 34 -4.63 -10.79 -2.57
CA LEU A 34 -4.82 -12.15 -3.06
C LEU A 34 -4.72 -13.19 -1.93
N GLY A 35 -3.75 -13.01 -1.03
CA GLY A 35 -3.60 -13.88 0.15
C GLY A 35 -4.85 -13.86 1.02
N LEU A 36 -5.40 -12.67 1.30
CA LEU A 36 -6.65 -12.53 2.05
C LEU A 36 -7.82 -13.23 1.34
N GLN A 37 -7.95 -13.11 0.03
CA GLN A 37 -9.01 -13.81 -0.72
C GLN A 37 -8.89 -15.33 -0.62
N ILE A 38 -7.68 -15.88 -0.77
CA ILE A 38 -7.44 -17.33 -0.69
C ILE A 38 -7.78 -17.84 0.72
N VAL A 39 -7.34 -17.14 1.77
CA VAL A 39 -7.66 -17.54 3.15
C VAL A 39 -9.16 -17.45 3.39
N ASN A 40 -9.83 -16.42 2.89
CA ASN A 40 -11.27 -16.28 3.00
C ASN A 40 -12.03 -17.43 2.32
N GLN A 41 -11.61 -17.84 1.12
CA GLN A 41 -12.17 -19.00 0.43
C GLN A 41 -11.95 -20.30 1.22
N ASN A 42 -10.74 -20.53 1.73
CA ASN A 42 -10.45 -21.71 2.55
C ASN A 42 -11.30 -21.77 3.81
N ILE A 43 -11.59 -20.64 4.47
CA ILE A 43 -12.46 -20.62 5.65
C ILE A 43 -13.89 -20.99 5.30
N VAL A 44 -14.42 -20.50 4.18
CA VAL A 44 -15.74 -20.89 3.66
C VAL A 44 -15.78 -22.40 3.42
N GLU A 45 -14.76 -22.94 2.74
CA GLU A 45 -14.68 -24.35 2.39
C GLU A 45 -14.56 -25.26 3.60
N LEU A 46 -13.76 -24.87 4.59
CA LEU A 46 -13.56 -25.63 5.82
C LEU A 46 -14.68 -25.42 6.85
N ASN A 47 -15.63 -24.52 6.57
CA ASN A 47 -16.75 -24.16 7.45
C ASN A 47 -16.31 -23.88 8.90
N CYS A 48 -15.13 -23.27 9.05
CA CYS A 48 -14.45 -23.12 10.34
C CYS A 48 -14.98 -21.95 11.18
N LEU A 49 -15.76 -21.05 10.58
CA LEU A 49 -16.31 -19.86 11.23
C LEU A 49 -17.77 -19.67 10.77
N ASP A 50 -18.66 -19.36 11.72
CA ASP A 50 -20.07 -19.03 11.42
C ASP A 50 -20.19 -17.80 10.48
N ASN A 51 -19.21 -16.89 10.57
CA ASN A 51 -19.04 -15.81 9.61
C ASN A 51 -17.76 -16.05 8.79
N PRO A 52 -17.87 -16.41 7.51
CA PRO A 52 -16.71 -16.78 6.71
C PRO A 52 -15.83 -15.58 6.31
N THR A 53 -16.25 -14.36 6.63
CA THR A 53 -15.60 -13.13 6.15
C THR A 53 -14.47 -12.71 7.11
N ILE A 54 -13.23 -13.01 6.73
CA ILE A 54 -12.04 -12.63 7.51
C ILE A 54 -11.71 -11.16 7.35
N PHE A 55 -11.85 -10.65 6.13
CA PHE A 55 -11.52 -9.27 5.82
C PHE A 55 -12.40 -8.76 4.69
N ARG A 56 -13.20 -7.73 4.97
CA ARG A 56 -13.98 -7.01 3.96
C ARG A 56 -13.93 -5.53 4.26
N LEU A 57 -13.55 -4.74 3.25
CA LEU A 57 -13.55 -3.28 3.34
C LEU A 57 -14.67 -2.73 2.47
N ASP A 58 -15.67 -2.11 3.09
CA ASP A 58 -16.73 -1.39 2.39
C ASP A 58 -16.54 0.12 2.58
N LEU A 59 -16.01 0.76 1.53
CA LEU A 59 -15.75 2.20 1.50
C LEU A 59 -17.04 3.04 1.45
N LYS A 60 -18.18 2.48 1.01
CA LYS A 60 -19.46 3.22 0.96
C LYS A 60 -20.06 3.33 2.34
N THR A 61 -20.08 2.23 3.09
CA THR A 61 -20.61 2.19 4.45
C THR A 61 -19.57 2.58 5.49
N ARG A 62 -18.30 2.75 5.08
CA ARG A 62 -17.14 2.99 5.95
C ARG A 62 -16.97 1.88 6.99
N GLN A 63 -17.24 0.64 6.59
CA GLN A 63 -17.14 -0.51 7.46
C GLN A 63 -15.97 -1.40 7.05
N ILE A 64 -15.28 -1.95 8.04
CA ILE A 64 -14.31 -3.02 7.88
C ILE A 64 -14.84 -4.20 8.68
N ASP A 65 -15.00 -5.34 8.03
CA ASP A 65 -15.26 -6.61 8.70
C ASP A 65 -13.91 -7.29 8.91
N ILE A 66 -13.57 -7.63 10.15
CA ILE A 66 -12.35 -8.39 10.51
C ILE A 66 -12.77 -9.58 11.36
N PHE A 67 -12.41 -10.79 10.93
CA PHE A 67 -12.70 -12.05 11.65
C PHE A 67 -14.17 -12.20 12.07
N GLY A 68 -15.09 -11.73 11.22
CA GLY A 68 -16.53 -11.79 11.49
C GLY A 68 -17.11 -10.62 12.31
N ASP A 69 -16.27 -9.76 12.88
CA ASP A 69 -16.69 -8.54 13.57
C ASP A 69 -16.68 -7.34 12.62
N THR A 70 -17.74 -6.52 12.66
CA THR A 70 -17.85 -5.29 11.87
C THR A 70 -17.40 -4.07 12.68
N TYR A 71 -16.40 -3.37 12.15
CA TYR A 71 -15.85 -2.13 12.68
C TYR A 71 -16.24 -0.96 11.78
N ILE A 72 -16.59 0.18 12.38
CA ILE A 72 -16.80 1.43 11.63
C ILE A 72 -15.47 2.18 11.58
N ILE A 73 -15.04 2.55 10.39
CA ILE A 73 -13.79 3.24 10.15
C ILE A 73 -14.09 4.70 9.86
N ASP A 74 -13.33 5.59 10.50
CA ASP A 74 -13.34 6.98 10.10
C ASP A 74 -12.39 7.19 8.90
N LEU A 75 -12.95 7.63 7.77
CA LEU A 75 -12.18 7.88 6.54
C LEU A 75 -11.19 9.03 6.72
N ASP A 76 -11.42 9.94 7.66
CA ASP A 76 -10.52 11.06 7.93
C ASP A 76 -9.17 10.58 8.49
N ILE A 77 -9.20 9.54 9.34
CA ILE A 77 -7.98 8.89 9.89
C ILE A 77 -7.17 8.23 8.76
N ILE A 78 -7.85 7.53 7.83
CA ILE A 78 -7.18 6.89 6.69
C ILE A 78 -6.53 7.94 5.79
N LYS A 79 -7.22 9.05 5.53
CA LYS A 79 -6.73 10.15 4.70
C LYS A 79 -5.48 10.79 5.31
N ASP A 80 -5.47 11.04 6.60
CA ASP A 80 -4.32 11.61 7.30
C ASP A 80 -3.15 10.63 7.37
N PHE A 81 -3.40 9.34 7.57
CA PHE A 81 -2.37 8.32 7.54
C PHE A 81 -1.73 8.15 6.15
N LEU A 82 -2.56 8.18 5.09
CA LEU A 82 -2.09 8.18 3.70
C LEU A 82 -1.28 9.44 3.41
N LYS A 83 -1.80 10.62 3.75
CA LYS A 83 -1.12 11.91 3.54
C LYS A 83 0.23 11.93 4.25
N THR A 84 0.28 11.44 5.49
CA THR A 84 1.49 11.35 6.31
C THR A 84 2.49 10.34 5.77
N SER A 85 2.05 9.16 5.33
CA SER A 85 2.91 8.16 4.69
C SER A 85 3.47 8.66 3.36
N PHE A 86 2.67 9.36 2.54
CA PHE A 86 3.16 9.99 1.31
C PHE A 86 4.11 11.15 1.59
N SER A 87 3.84 11.97 2.62
CA SER A 87 4.75 13.06 3.01
C SER A 87 6.04 12.54 3.63
N GLY A 88 6.02 11.48 4.45
CA GLY A 88 7.23 10.84 4.97
C GLY A 88 8.08 10.21 3.86
N LEU A 89 7.42 9.59 2.87
CA LEU A 89 8.07 9.08 1.67
C LEU A 89 8.65 10.23 0.79
N LEU A 90 8.02 11.40 0.79
CA LEU A 90 8.50 12.62 0.11
C LEU A 90 9.61 13.35 0.90
N VAL A 91 9.57 13.35 2.24
CA VAL A 91 10.55 13.97 3.14
C VAL A 91 11.85 13.17 3.15
N LEU A 92 11.78 11.83 3.17
CA LEU A 92 12.92 10.96 2.88
C LEU A 92 13.47 11.17 1.44
N HIS A 93 12.69 11.78 0.56
CA HIS A 93 13.10 12.11 -0.80
C HIS A 93 13.82 13.47 -0.94
N CYS A 94 13.78 14.34 0.07
CA CYS A 94 14.42 15.67 0.06
C CYS A 94 15.75 15.71 0.83
N GLY A 95 15.99 14.79 1.77
CA GLY A 95 17.19 14.76 2.62
C GLY A 95 18.51 14.33 1.94
N ASN A 96 18.51 13.93 0.67
CA ASN A 96 19.71 13.44 -0.04
C ASN A 96 20.38 14.47 -0.97
N TYR A 97 20.07 15.76 -0.85
CA TYR A 97 20.72 16.84 -1.63
C TYR A 97 21.39 17.92 -0.76
N LEU A 98 21.80 17.58 0.46
CA LEU A 98 22.63 18.45 1.31
C LEU A 98 23.76 17.62 1.92
N LEU A 99 24.77 17.35 1.09
CA LEU A 99 26.19 17.19 1.45
C LEU A 99 27.01 17.21 0.16
#